data_AF-A0A8D8TJV6-F1
#
_entry.id   AF-A0A8D8TJV6-F1
#
_cell.length_a   1.000
_cell.length_b   1.000
_cell.length_c   1.000
_cell.angle_alpha   90.00
_cell.angle_beta   90.00
_cell.angle_gamma   90.00
#
_symmetry.space_group_name_H-M   'P 1'
#
loop_
_entity.id
_entity.type
_entity.pdbx_description
1 polymer ?
#
loop_
_entity_poly.entity_id
_entity_poly.type
_entity_poly.pdbx_seq_one_letter_code
_entity_poly.pdbx_strand_id
1 'polypeptide(L)'
;MLDTNGRIIEDGPEPKPVLPGDTRTYRVMLDCNQYKEDLDNVSKGKEDVYETFNVLMRRKPKENKFKAVLETIRELMNTECVVPDWLHDIILGYGDPGAAHYTEMPNEIATMDFNE
;
A
#
# COMPACT_ATOMS: atom_id res chain seq x y z
N MET A 1 -8.34 -1.07 -16.47
CA MET A 1 -8.37 -1.21 -17.95
C MET A 1 -9.61 -0.49 -18.44
N LEU A 2 -9.59 0.11 -19.65
CA LEU A 2 -10.77 0.79 -20.19
C LEU A 2 -11.61 -0.14 -21.08
N ASP A 3 -12.93 0.03 -21.04
CA ASP A 3 -13.86 -0.55 -22.01
C ASP A 3 -13.88 0.25 -23.32
N THR A 4 -14.69 -0.20 -24.29
CA THR A 4 -14.88 0.49 -25.58
C THR A 4 -15.48 1.89 -25.46
N ASN A 5 -16.10 2.20 -24.31
CA ASN A 5 -16.72 3.50 -24.02
C ASN A 5 -15.81 4.39 -23.15
N GLY A 6 -14.56 3.98 -22.87
CA GLY A 6 -13.62 4.72 -22.04
C GLY A 6 -13.88 4.65 -20.53
N ARG A 7 -14.76 3.75 -20.07
CA ARG A 7 -15.05 3.51 -18.65
C ARG A 7 -14.05 2.53 -18.04
N ILE A 8 -13.78 2.68 -16.75
CA ILE A 8 -12.91 1.75 -16.04
C ILE A 8 -13.66 0.42 -15.86
N ILE A 9 -13.05 -0.67 -16.33
CA ILE A 9 -13.51 -2.03 -16.03
C ILE A 9 -13.05 -2.35 -14.61
N GLU A 10 -14.01 -2.48 -13.70
CA GLU A 10 -13.79 -2.89 -12.32
C GLU A 10 -13.60 -4.41 -12.22
N ASP A 11 -12.91 -4.87 -11.17
CA ASP A 11 -12.85 -6.30 -10.85
C ASP A 11 -14.21 -6.74 -10.27
N GLY A 12 -15.12 -7.11 -11.17
CA GLY A 12 -16.44 -7.64 -10.85
C GLY A 12 -16.52 -9.17 -11.02
N PRO A 13 -17.68 -9.77 -10.66
CA PRO A 13 -17.93 -11.19 -10.88
C PRO A 13 -17.86 -11.55 -12.37
N GLU A 14 -17.40 -12.76 -12.66
CA GLU A 14 -17.26 -13.25 -14.04
C GLU A 14 -18.60 -13.28 -14.81
N PRO A 15 -18.59 -13.08 -16.14
CA PRO A 15 -17.42 -12.97 -17.02
C PRO A 15 -16.95 -11.53 -17.27
N LYS A 16 -15.62 -11.37 -17.37
CA LYS A 16 -15.02 -10.10 -17.81
C LYS A 16 -15.45 -9.78 -19.25
N PRO A 17 -15.65 -8.50 -19.59
CA PRO A 17 -16.07 -8.11 -20.94
C PRO A 17 -15.03 -8.51 -21.98
N VAL A 18 -15.50 -9.04 -23.11
CA VAL A 18 -14.66 -9.37 -24.27
C VAL A 18 -14.39 -8.08 -25.05
N LEU A 19 -13.13 -7.66 -25.08
CA LEU A 19 -12.71 -6.45 -25.80
C LEU A 19 -12.31 -6.80 -27.23
N PRO A 20 -12.83 -6.08 -28.25
CA PRO A 20 -12.46 -6.31 -29.64
C PRO A 20 -11.03 -5.83 -29.94
N GLY A 21 -10.38 -6.49 -30.90
CA GLY A 21 -9.02 -6.16 -31.36
C GLY A 21 -7.93 -6.41 -30.33
N ASP A 22 -6.71 -5.92 -30.64
CA ASP A 22 -5.50 -6.16 -29.84
C ASP A 22 -5.05 -4.93 -29.01
N THR A 23 -5.61 -3.76 -29.28
CA THR A 23 -5.30 -2.53 -28.54
C THR A 23 -5.93 -2.54 -27.15
N ARG A 24 -5.17 -2.21 -26.11
CA ARG A 24 -5.64 -2.12 -24.73
C ARG A 24 -5.21 -0.80 -24.11
N THR A 25 -6.15 -0.10 -23.47
CA THR A 25 -5.89 1.16 -22.78
C THR A 25 -5.98 0.97 -21.28
N TYR A 26 -4.98 1.46 -20.55
CA TYR A 26 -4.91 1.40 -19.10
C TYR A 26 -4.86 2.81 -18.53
N ARG A 27 -5.83 3.14 -17.66
CA ARG A 27 -5.75 4.31 -16.79
C ARG A 27 -4.89 3.94 -15.59
N VAL A 28 -3.83 4.71 -15.35
CA VAL A 28 -2.88 4.50 -14.26
C VAL A 28 -2.84 5.72 -13.37
N MET A 29 -2.45 5.53 -12.10
CA MET A 29 -2.16 6.62 -11.17
C MET A 29 -0.66 6.86 -11.15
N LEU A 30 -0.27 8.12 -11.25
CA LEU A 30 1.12 8.56 -11.10
C LEU A 30 1.34 9.07 -9.68
N ASP A 31 2.59 9.03 -9.20
CA ASP A 31 2.94 9.61 -7.91
C ASP A 31 2.81 11.13 -7.98
N CYS A 32 1.98 11.72 -7.12
CA CYS A 32 1.69 13.15 -7.16
C CYS A 32 2.90 14.02 -6.78
N ASN A 33 3.79 13.53 -5.91
CA ASN A 33 4.97 14.29 -5.51
C ASN A 33 5.97 14.34 -6.67
N GLN A 34 6.24 13.19 -7.30
CA GLN A 34 7.08 13.11 -8.49
C GLN A 34 6.52 13.96 -9.63
N TYR A 35 5.22 13.87 -9.89
CA TYR A 35 4.55 14.67 -10.92
C TYR A 35 4.75 16.17 -10.71
N LYS A 36 4.61 16.63 -9.45
CA LYS A 36 4.86 18.04 -9.11
C LYS A 36 6.32 18.43 -9.34
N GLU A 37 7.28 17.64 -8.86
CA GLU A 37 8.70 17.92 -9.04
C GLU A 37 9.11 17.98 -10.52
N ASP A 38 8.52 17.12 -11.34
CA ASP A 38 8.74 17.09 -12.78
C ASP A 38 8.17 18.34 -13.46
N LEU A 39 6.95 18.78 -13.10
CA LEU A 39 6.40 20.03 -13.62
C LEU A 39 7.22 21.26 -13.20
N ASP A 40 7.73 21.28 -11.97
CA ASP A 40 8.63 22.34 -11.51
C ASP A 40 9.94 22.34 -12.33
N ASN A 41 10.42 21.17 -12.74
CA ASN A 41 11.57 21.03 -13.63
C ASN A 41 11.26 21.54 -15.05
N VAL A 42 10.07 21.24 -15.59
CA VAL A 42 9.61 21.76 -16.89
C VAL A 42 9.56 23.29 -16.87
N SER A 43 9.06 23.90 -15.79
CA SER A 43 9.02 25.35 -15.64
C SER A 43 10.40 26.02 -15.68
N LYS A 44 11.46 25.26 -15.35
CA LYS A 44 12.87 25.68 -15.41
C LYS A 44 13.51 25.42 -16.77
N GLY A 45 12.73 25.03 -17.78
CA GLY A 45 13.17 24.77 -19.15
C GLY A 45 13.70 23.36 -19.41
N LYS A 46 13.43 22.39 -18.51
CA LYS A 46 13.66 20.97 -18.81
C LYS A 46 12.52 20.39 -19.65
N GLU A 47 12.76 19.24 -20.25
CA GLU A 47 11.78 18.50 -21.05
C GLU A 47 10.65 17.91 -20.19
N ASP A 48 9.45 17.82 -20.77
CA ASP A 48 8.31 17.14 -20.15
C ASP A 48 8.45 15.62 -20.34
N VAL A 49 8.83 14.94 -19.25
CA VAL A 49 9.05 13.49 -19.23
C VAL A 49 7.79 12.70 -19.62
N TYR A 50 6.59 13.23 -19.36
CA TYR A 50 5.32 12.53 -19.59
C TYR A 50 4.96 12.36 -21.07
N GLU A 51 5.61 13.10 -21.97
CA GLU A 51 5.46 12.98 -23.43
C GLU A 51 6.47 12.02 -24.06
N THR A 52 7.45 11.51 -23.28
CA THR A 52 8.60 10.76 -23.81
C THR A 52 8.49 9.23 -23.68
N PHE A 53 7.48 8.73 -22.96
CA PHE A 53 7.37 7.30 -22.67
C PHE A 53 7.05 6.46 -23.91
N ASN A 54 7.85 5.43 -24.16
CA ASN A 54 7.67 4.49 -25.27
C ASN A 54 7.63 3.01 -24.85
N VAL A 55 7.85 2.72 -23.56
CA VAL A 55 7.87 1.36 -23.00
C VAL A 55 7.09 1.32 -21.69
N LEU A 56 6.25 0.31 -21.54
CA LEU A 56 5.58 -0.02 -20.28
C LEU A 56 6.03 -1.42 -19.81
N MET A 57 6.64 -1.50 -18.63
CA MET A 57 7.12 -2.75 -18.06
C MET A 57 6.20 -3.24 -16.94
N ARG A 58 5.77 -4.51 -17.02
CA ARG A 58 5.01 -5.18 -15.95
C ARG A 58 5.90 -6.13 -15.15
N ARG A 59 5.64 -6.23 -13.84
CA ARG A 59 6.34 -7.16 -12.92
C ARG A 59 5.44 -8.31 -12.50
N LYS A 60 6.02 -9.39 -11.95
CA LYS A 60 5.28 -10.52 -11.38
C LYS A 60 4.48 -10.05 -10.14
N PRO A 61 3.18 -10.37 -10.01
CA PRO A 61 2.37 -9.88 -8.89
C PRO A 61 2.92 -10.21 -7.50
N LYS A 62 3.51 -11.40 -7.32
CA LYS A 62 4.06 -11.84 -6.01
C LYS A 62 5.27 -11.01 -5.56
N GLU A 63 6.01 -10.42 -6.50
CA GLU A 63 7.23 -9.65 -6.26
C GLU A 63 6.98 -8.13 -6.34
N ASN A 64 5.73 -7.70 -6.58
CA ASN A 64 5.38 -6.31 -6.87
C ASN A 64 4.47 -5.68 -5.80
N LYS A 65 4.84 -5.80 -4.53
CA LYS A 65 4.06 -5.29 -3.38
C LYS A 65 4.65 -4.05 -2.71
N PHE A 66 5.82 -3.58 -3.15
CA PHE A 66 6.59 -2.54 -2.46
C PHE A 66 5.81 -1.24 -2.26
N LYS A 67 5.06 -0.75 -3.28
CA LYS A 67 4.30 0.50 -3.17
C LYS A 67 3.23 0.43 -2.09
N ALA A 68 2.44 -0.64 -2.07
CA ALA A 68 1.37 -0.82 -1.08
C ALA A 68 1.93 -0.88 0.35
N VAL A 69 3.06 -1.58 0.55
CA VAL A 69 3.71 -1.65 1.86
C VAL A 69 4.23 -0.28 2.31
N LEU A 70 4.89 0.47 1.42
CA LEU A 70 5.40 1.81 1.73
C LEU A 70 4.27 2.81 2.02
N GLU A 71 3.15 2.69 1.30
CA GLU A 71 1.95 3.48 1.54
C GLU A 71 1.39 3.18 2.94
N THR A 72 1.24 1.91 3.32
CA THR A 72 0.79 1.53 4.68
C THR A 72 1.75 2.03 5.77
N ILE A 73 3.08 1.93 5.56
CA ILE A 73 4.06 2.46 6.53
C ILE A 73 3.88 3.98 6.68
N ARG A 74 3.73 4.71 5.56
CA ARG A 74 3.51 6.15 5.58
C ARG A 74 2.19 6.51 6.28
N GLU A 75 1.12 5.76 6.03
CA GLU A 75 -0.16 5.95 6.70
C GLU A 75 -0.02 5.74 8.21
N LEU A 76 0.65 4.67 8.65
CA LEU A 76 0.91 4.40 10.07
C LEU A 76 1.70 5.52 10.75
N MET A 77 2.66 6.13 10.06
CA MET A 77 3.41 7.28 10.57
C MET A 77 2.58 8.55 10.70
N ASN A 78 1.50 8.69 9.92
CA ASN A 78 0.62 9.86 9.94
C ASN A 78 -0.60 9.67 10.86
N THR A 79 -0.87 8.45 11.31
CA THR A 79 -1.87 8.17 12.34
C THR A 79 -1.25 8.22 13.73
N GLU A 80 -2.04 8.52 14.76
CA GLU A 80 -1.62 8.22 16.12
C GLU A 80 -1.46 6.71 16.24
N CYS A 81 -0.21 6.25 16.30
CA CYS A 81 0.09 4.83 16.42
C CYS A 81 -0.24 4.39 17.84
N VAL A 82 -1.48 3.93 18.07
CA VAL A 82 -1.92 3.44 19.37
C VAL A 82 -1.45 1.99 19.52
N VAL A 83 -0.19 1.84 19.89
CA VAL A 83 0.34 0.57 20.39
C VAL A 83 -0.09 0.41 21.85
N PRO A 84 -0.51 -0.78 22.31
CA PRO A 84 -0.79 -0.97 23.72
C PRO A 84 0.42 -0.61 24.58
N ASP A 85 0.19 0.11 25.69
CA ASP A 85 1.27 0.63 26.54
C ASP A 85 2.23 -0.47 27.03
N TRP A 86 1.70 -1.68 27.31
CA TRP A 86 2.48 -2.84 27.73
C TRP A 86 3.42 -3.40 26.65
N LEU A 87 3.26 -2.98 25.38
CA LEU A 87 4.05 -3.44 24.24
C LEU A 87 4.97 -2.37 23.67
N HIS A 88 4.66 -1.09 23.91
CA HIS A 88 5.38 0.05 23.34
C HIS A 88 6.89 -0.01 23.61
N ASP A 89 7.27 -0.21 24.87
CA ASP A 89 8.67 -0.24 25.31
C ASP A 89 9.42 -1.45 24.77
N ILE A 90 8.74 -2.60 24.71
CA ILE A 90 9.29 -3.86 24.18
C ILE A 90 9.55 -3.74 22.68
N ILE A 91 8.63 -3.14 21.91
CA ILE A 91 8.81 -2.92 20.47
C ILE A 91 10.02 -2.02 20.18
N LEU A 92 10.22 -1.00 21.00
CA LEU A 92 11.34 -0.08 20.86
C LEU A 92 12.66 -0.64 21.41
N GLY A 93 12.60 -1.77 22.12
CA GLY A 93 13.76 -2.55 22.54
C GLY A 93 14.40 -2.09 23.85
N TYR A 94 13.64 -1.41 24.70
CA TYR A 94 14.08 -1.03 26.05
C TYR A 94 13.16 -1.63 27.13
N GLY A 95 13.59 -1.59 28.39
CA GLY A 95 12.85 -2.19 29.50
C GLY A 95 13.06 -3.71 29.64
N ASP A 96 12.13 -4.36 30.34
CA ASP A 96 12.16 -5.81 30.58
C ASP A 96 11.45 -6.54 29.42
N PRO A 97 12.13 -7.46 28.68
CA PRO A 97 11.48 -8.26 27.65
C PRO A 97 10.37 -9.18 28.18
N GLY A 98 10.36 -9.46 29.49
CA GLY A 98 9.32 -10.25 30.17
C GLY A 98 8.07 -9.47 30.56
N ALA A 99 8.05 -8.14 30.43
CA ALA A 99 6.96 -7.30 30.95
C ALA A 99 5.58 -7.56 30.31
N ALA A 100 5.54 -8.12 29.10
CA ALA A 100 4.30 -8.51 28.42
C ALA A 100 3.96 -10.00 28.57
N HIS A 101 4.68 -10.74 29.43
CA HIS A 101 4.35 -12.12 29.73
C HIS A 101 3.04 -12.18 30.52
N TYR A 102 2.18 -13.17 30.23
CA TYR A 102 0.82 -13.21 30.79
C TYR A 102 0.77 -13.24 32.32
N THR A 103 1.82 -13.75 32.99
CA THR A 103 1.93 -13.78 34.47
C THR A 103 2.29 -12.43 35.09
N GLU A 104 2.86 -11.51 34.30
CA GLU A 104 3.22 -10.15 34.73
C GLU A 104 2.13 -9.13 34.35
N MET A 105 1.10 -9.58 33.63
CA MET A 105 0.00 -8.74 33.18
C MET A 105 -1.04 -8.54 34.30
N PRO A 106 -1.47 -7.29 34.58
CA PRO A 106 -2.39 -6.99 35.68
C PRO A 106 -3.80 -7.58 35.47
N ASN A 107 -4.12 -8.01 34.25
CA ASN A 107 -5.41 -8.55 33.82
C ASN A 107 -5.33 -10.05 33.51
N GLU A 108 -4.48 -10.80 34.22
CA GLU A 108 -4.42 -12.26 34.14
C GLU A 108 -5.77 -12.91 34.47
N ILE A 109 -6.18 -13.88 33.65
CA ILE A 109 -7.44 -14.61 33.82
C ILE A 109 -7.17 -15.87 34.64
N ALA A 110 -7.65 -15.90 35.88
CA ALA A 110 -7.41 -17.01 36.81
C ALA A 110 -8.12 -18.32 36.44
N THR A 111 -9.20 -18.26 35.66
CA THR A 111 -9.96 -19.44 35.24
C THR A 111 -10.33 -19.29 33.77
N MET A 112 -9.82 -20.20 32.96
CA MET A 112 -10.10 -20.25 31.53
C MET A 112 -10.79 -21.58 31.23
N ASP A 113 -11.95 -21.50 30.60
CA ASP A 113 -12.58 -22.67 29.98
C ASP A 113 -11.84 -22.95 28.67
N PHE A 114 -11.26 -24.13 28.56
CA PHE A 114 -10.50 -24.53 27.37
C PHE A 114 -11.40 -25.02 26.24
N ASN A 115 -12.71 -25.20 26.48
CA ASN A 115 -13.62 -25.96 25.62
C ASN A 115 -13.10 -27.38 25.31
N GLU A 116 -13.93 -28.20 24.64
CA GLU A 116 -13.52 -29.49 24.07
C GLU A 116 -12.89 -29.33 22.67
#